data_AF-A0A0U5GT18-F1
#
_entry.id   AF-A0A0U5GT18-F1
#
_cell.length_a   1.000
_cell.length_b   1.000
_cell.length_c   1.000
_cell.angle_alpha   90.00
_cell.angle_beta   90.00
_cell.angle_gamma   90.00
#
_symmetry.space_group_name_H-M   'P 1'
#
loop_
_entity.id
_entity.type
_entity.pdbx_description
1 polymer ?
#
loop_
_entity_poly.entity_id
_entity_poly.type
_entity_poly.pdbx_seq_one_letter_code
_entity_poly.pdbx_strand_id
1 'polypeptide(L)'
;MLTYLASVNFQTSLSQSTPLQLAILGSRSKSVATLLHFGADPSQESSNGISPLSLAASIGSSSIVRQLLKAGAAPGDGSLHEAARMVNVSVLQVLLIEGKQRDYPCSRFQGRTALAELCLMAGNKPVSQIKAAMGLLKAAGDVKRKSKGKSVLHFALDNANAIVVTQALLDVFMAEYVNRDFNLFEDGRFRYSPLAYVAKGLNKAPPSQRAELVDLLMEFECKERFWAVEGEQPEDMVGAPDEIIRAIKAQRQRQERIQEEQEDHHRRLMQRRAEQAEELAALKARHDLSLENQREIATETAKIESETATRHAGIASQRYDAELAYMRQVTDLANKRKDDANYRDFEHRRNLALMEKTQRDENYAHEKQRRDEEASFIQRRERLLTSGYEDRAKIDSQRYADQMRLFESQKNIMQMNSQPRPVQTPRPVQALTDGSELD
;
A
#
# COMPACT_ATOMS: atom_id res chain seq x y z
N MET A 1 33.37 -104.33 -40.72
CA MET A 1 33.30 -104.64 -39.28
C MET A 1 33.88 -103.47 -38.51
N LEU A 2 33.15 -102.92 -37.52
CA LEU A 2 33.75 -102.01 -36.52
C LEU A 2 34.29 -102.89 -35.39
N THR A 3 35.50 -103.40 -35.56
CA THR A 3 36.10 -104.38 -34.64
C THR A 3 36.61 -103.71 -33.35
N TYR A 4 35.79 -103.82 -32.30
CA TYR A 4 36.16 -103.97 -30.89
C TYR A 4 36.93 -102.87 -30.13
N LEU A 5 37.38 -101.75 -30.71
CA LEU A 5 38.07 -100.68 -29.94
C LEU A 5 37.60 -99.23 -30.19
N ALA A 6 36.79 -98.96 -31.22
CA ALA A 6 36.31 -97.60 -31.48
C ALA A 6 35.06 -97.28 -30.64
N SER A 7 35.16 -96.31 -29.72
CA SER A 7 34.00 -95.80 -28.98
C SER A 7 33.05 -95.05 -29.93
N VAL A 8 31.86 -95.60 -30.14
CA VAL A 8 30.84 -95.04 -31.04
C VAL A 8 30.34 -93.67 -30.56
N ASN A 9 30.38 -93.45 -29.25
CA ASN A 9 29.98 -92.19 -28.58
C ASN A 9 31.18 -91.31 -28.20
N PHE A 10 32.36 -91.53 -28.80
CA PHE A 10 33.51 -90.65 -28.63
C PHE A 10 33.16 -89.19 -28.95
N GLN A 11 33.57 -88.26 -28.09
CA GLN A 11 33.43 -86.82 -28.31
C GLN A 11 34.80 -86.20 -28.60
N THR A 12 34.90 -85.36 -29.63
CA THR A 12 36.13 -84.60 -29.93
C THR A 12 36.48 -83.64 -28.78
N SER A 13 37.76 -83.50 -28.44
CA SER A 13 38.20 -82.71 -27.27
C SER A 13 37.87 -81.22 -27.33
N LEU A 14 37.61 -80.67 -28.53
CA LEU A 14 37.35 -79.24 -28.76
C LEU A 14 35.86 -78.92 -28.91
N SER A 15 35.15 -79.62 -29.81
CA SER A 15 33.74 -79.35 -30.15
C SER A 15 32.76 -80.34 -29.51
N GLN A 16 33.26 -81.33 -28.77
CA GLN A 16 32.51 -82.46 -28.22
C GLN A 16 31.61 -83.17 -29.24
N SER A 17 32.05 -83.18 -30.51
CA SER A 17 31.27 -83.74 -31.61
C SER A 17 31.42 -85.25 -31.68
N THR A 18 30.29 -85.95 -31.85
CA THR A 18 30.28 -87.42 -31.97
C THR A 18 30.43 -87.87 -33.43
N PRO A 19 30.89 -89.12 -33.68
CA PRO A 19 30.84 -89.75 -35.00
C PRO A 19 29.45 -89.66 -35.65
N LEU A 20 28.38 -89.74 -34.86
CA LEU A 20 27.00 -89.57 -35.30
C LEU A 20 26.76 -88.14 -35.84
N GLN A 21 27.13 -87.11 -35.07
CA GLN A 21 27.01 -85.71 -35.52
C GLN A 21 27.84 -85.42 -36.78
N LEU A 22 29.05 -85.99 -36.90
CA LEU A 22 29.88 -85.86 -38.11
C LEU A 22 29.24 -86.54 -39.33
N ALA A 23 28.61 -87.71 -39.15
CA ALA A 23 27.84 -88.37 -40.21
C ALA A 23 26.59 -87.57 -40.63
N ILE A 24 25.94 -86.91 -39.67
CA ILE A 24 24.81 -85.99 -39.90
C ILE A 24 25.27 -84.76 -40.69
N LEU A 25 26.36 -84.08 -40.29
CA LEU A 25 26.97 -82.96 -41.04
C LEU A 25 27.28 -83.32 -42.49
N GLY A 26 27.85 -84.51 -42.73
CA GLY A 26 28.09 -85.01 -44.08
C GLY A 26 26.84 -85.46 -44.85
N SER A 27 25.63 -85.29 -44.29
CA SER A 27 24.34 -85.80 -44.80
C SER A 27 24.34 -87.30 -45.12
N ARG A 28 25.19 -88.09 -44.45
CA ARG A 28 25.45 -89.50 -44.77
C ARG A 28 24.41 -90.41 -44.12
N SER A 29 23.17 -90.35 -44.61
CA SER A 29 22.02 -91.11 -44.08
C SER A 29 22.29 -92.62 -43.85
N LYS A 30 23.07 -93.28 -44.72
CA LYS A 30 23.50 -94.68 -44.50
C LYS A 30 24.44 -94.83 -43.30
N SER A 31 25.41 -93.93 -43.14
CA SER A 31 26.35 -93.94 -42.01
C SER A 31 25.64 -93.62 -40.68
N VAL A 32 24.66 -92.72 -40.69
CA VAL A 32 23.80 -92.44 -39.53
C VAL A 32 23.08 -93.71 -39.09
N ALA A 33 22.39 -94.39 -40.00
CA ALA A 33 21.70 -95.66 -39.70
C ALA A 33 22.65 -96.73 -39.15
N THR A 34 23.86 -96.87 -39.71
CA THR A 34 24.88 -97.80 -39.20
C THR A 34 25.36 -97.44 -37.80
N LEU A 35 25.62 -96.16 -37.52
CA LEU A 35 26.08 -95.71 -36.20
C LEU A 35 25.00 -95.91 -35.12
N LEU A 36 23.74 -95.56 -35.42
CA LEU A 36 22.61 -95.81 -34.51
C LEU A 36 22.42 -97.31 -34.24
N HIS A 37 22.60 -98.17 -35.25
CA HIS A 37 22.53 -99.63 -35.08
C HIS A 37 23.65 -100.18 -34.16
N PHE A 38 24.83 -99.55 -34.15
CA PHE A 38 25.93 -99.88 -33.24
C PHE A 38 25.86 -99.16 -31.89
N GLY A 39 24.70 -98.59 -31.51
CA GLY A 39 24.50 -97.98 -30.18
C GLY A 39 25.02 -96.55 -30.06
N ALA A 40 25.10 -95.79 -31.15
CA ALA A 40 25.32 -94.35 -31.08
C ALA A 40 24.16 -93.67 -30.34
N ASP A 41 24.48 -92.88 -29.32
CA ASP A 41 23.50 -92.13 -28.53
C ASP A 41 22.93 -90.97 -29.37
N PRO A 42 21.62 -90.96 -29.68
CA PRO A 42 20.99 -89.92 -30.49
C PRO A 42 20.68 -88.64 -29.70
N SER A 43 20.95 -88.61 -28.40
CA SER A 43 20.77 -87.45 -27.50
C SER A 43 22.07 -86.69 -27.19
N GLN A 44 23.24 -87.31 -27.40
CA GLN A 44 24.55 -86.73 -27.03
C GLN A 44 24.81 -85.38 -27.72
N GLU A 45 24.78 -84.29 -26.96
CA GLU A 45 24.97 -82.93 -27.45
C GLU A 45 26.46 -82.59 -27.70
N SER A 46 26.70 -81.59 -28.56
CA SER A 46 28.02 -80.95 -28.71
C SER A 46 28.27 -79.90 -27.63
N SER A 47 29.47 -79.32 -27.59
CA SER A 47 29.88 -78.30 -26.62
C SER A 47 28.99 -77.05 -26.59
N ASN A 48 28.18 -76.85 -27.64
CA ASN A 48 27.29 -75.70 -27.81
C ASN A 48 25.82 -76.03 -27.52
N GLY A 49 25.53 -77.19 -26.90
CA GLY A 49 24.16 -77.66 -26.66
C GLY A 49 23.40 -77.98 -27.95
N ILE A 50 24.09 -78.48 -28.97
CA ILE A 50 23.48 -78.90 -30.24
C ILE A 50 23.38 -80.42 -30.23
N SER A 51 22.16 -80.92 -30.14
CA SER A 51 21.82 -82.34 -30.25
C SER A 51 21.98 -82.87 -31.70
N PRO A 52 22.07 -84.20 -31.89
CA PRO A 52 22.01 -84.81 -33.22
C PRO A 52 20.71 -84.50 -33.99
N LEU A 53 19.56 -84.44 -33.29
CA LEU A 53 18.25 -84.18 -33.90
C LEU A 53 18.10 -82.72 -34.38
N SER A 54 18.55 -81.74 -33.58
CA SER A 54 18.55 -80.33 -33.97
C SER A 54 19.53 -80.03 -35.11
N LEU A 55 20.67 -80.71 -35.13
CA LEU A 55 21.63 -80.67 -36.23
C LEU A 55 21.06 -81.28 -37.53
N ALA A 56 20.36 -82.40 -37.46
CA ALA A 56 19.67 -82.98 -38.62
C ALA A 56 18.56 -82.07 -39.15
N ALA A 57 17.90 -81.32 -38.25
CA ALA A 57 16.86 -80.37 -38.60
C ALA A 57 17.40 -79.10 -39.28
N SER A 58 18.53 -78.55 -38.85
CA SER A 58 19.18 -77.40 -39.50
C SER A 58 19.71 -77.74 -40.90
N ILE A 59 20.23 -78.95 -41.09
CA ILE A 59 20.62 -79.48 -42.41
C ILE A 59 19.38 -79.73 -43.30
N GLY A 60 18.21 -79.96 -42.70
CA GLY A 60 16.96 -80.16 -43.42
C GLY A 60 16.72 -81.59 -43.93
N SER A 61 17.46 -82.58 -43.41
CA SER A 61 17.39 -83.96 -43.89
C SER A 61 16.31 -84.76 -43.17
N SER A 62 15.08 -84.76 -43.73
CA SER A 62 13.93 -85.49 -43.16
C SER A 62 14.16 -87.01 -43.04
N SER A 63 15.05 -87.59 -43.86
CA SER A 63 15.47 -89.00 -43.73
C SER A 63 16.25 -89.25 -42.44
N ILE A 64 17.23 -88.40 -42.14
CA ILE A 64 18.06 -88.49 -40.93
C ILE A 64 17.22 -88.18 -39.68
N VAL A 65 16.37 -87.16 -39.73
CA VAL A 65 15.43 -86.83 -38.64
C VAL A 65 14.55 -88.04 -38.28
N ARG A 66 13.98 -88.76 -39.27
CA ARG A 66 13.21 -89.98 -39.00
C ARG A 66 14.04 -91.12 -38.42
N GLN A 67 15.31 -91.27 -38.79
CA GLN A 67 16.19 -92.26 -38.17
C GLN A 67 16.47 -91.95 -36.69
N LEU A 68 16.74 -90.68 -36.38
CA LEU A 68 16.99 -90.23 -35.01
C LEU A 68 15.76 -90.36 -34.12
N LEU A 69 14.58 -89.94 -34.59
CA LEU A 69 13.31 -90.13 -33.87
C LEU A 69 13.03 -91.62 -33.61
N LYS A 70 13.26 -92.51 -34.60
CA LYS A 70 13.13 -93.96 -34.42
C LYS A 70 14.15 -94.57 -33.45
N ALA A 71 15.32 -93.96 -33.31
CA ALA A 71 16.33 -94.35 -32.33
C ALA A 71 16.06 -93.80 -30.91
N GLY A 72 14.98 -93.04 -30.71
CA GLY A 72 14.61 -92.50 -29.40
C GLY A 72 15.16 -91.10 -29.11
N ALA A 73 15.58 -90.33 -30.12
CA ALA A 73 15.96 -88.93 -29.93
C ALA A 73 14.83 -88.13 -29.28
N ALA A 74 15.09 -87.50 -28.13
CA ALA A 74 14.10 -86.77 -27.36
C ALA A 74 13.65 -85.48 -28.08
N PRO A 75 12.34 -85.23 -28.24
CA PRO A 75 11.85 -83.97 -28.76
C PRO A 75 12.02 -82.81 -27.77
N GLY A 76 12.32 -81.60 -28.26
CA GLY A 76 12.28 -80.35 -27.45
C GLY A 76 13.61 -79.59 -27.33
N ASP A 77 14.70 -80.14 -27.87
CA ASP A 77 16.06 -79.56 -28.01
C ASP A 77 16.19 -78.33 -28.95
N GLY A 78 15.06 -77.82 -29.45
CA GLY A 78 15.02 -76.77 -30.46
C GLY A 78 15.24 -77.25 -31.91
N SER A 79 15.09 -78.55 -32.20
CA SER A 79 15.04 -79.07 -33.57
C SER A 79 13.93 -78.43 -34.40
N LEU A 80 12.77 -78.16 -33.78
CA LEU A 80 11.66 -77.49 -34.44
C LEU A 80 12.04 -76.07 -34.87
N HIS A 81 12.74 -75.34 -34.00
CA HIS A 81 13.20 -73.97 -34.25
C HIS A 81 14.23 -73.88 -35.38
N GLU A 82 15.18 -74.82 -35.46
CA GLU A 82 16.10 -74.89 -36.61
C GLU A 82 15.37 -75.23 -37.92
N ALA A 83 14.44 -76.18 -37.90
CA ALA A 83 13.61 -76.50 -39.07
C ALA A 83 12.76 -75.30 -39.52
N ALA A 84 12.25 -74.53 -38.55
CA ALA A 84 11.42 -73.35 -38.78
C ALA A 84 12.25 -72.16 -39.31
N ARG A 85 13.42 -71.90 -38.73
CA ARG A 85 14.44 -70.95 -39.23
C ARG A 85 14.81 -71.24 -40.68
N MET A 86 15.05 -72.50 -41.01
CA MET A 86 15.42 -72.93 -42.36
C MET A 86 14.22 -73.03 -43.33
N VAL A 87 13.00 -72.82 -42.83
CA VAL A 87 11.71 -72.94 -43.54
C VAL A 87 11.56 -74.32 -44.21
N ASN A 88 12.04 -75.38 -43.56
CA ASN A 88 11.99 -76.73 -44.10
C ASN A 88 10.68 -77.43 -43.74
N VAL A 89 9.66 -77.22 -44.58
CA VAL A 89 8.31 -77.80 -44.46
C VAL A 89 8.35 -79.33 -44.24
N SER A 90 9.22 -80.05 -44.96
CA SER A 90 9.32 -81.51 -44.86
C SER A 90 9.85 -81.98 -43.49
N VAL A 91 10.80 -81.25 -42.89
CA VAL A 91 11.26 -81.56 -41.53
C VAL A 91 10.25 -81.13 -40.49
N LEU A 92 9.62 -79.96 -40.66
CA LEU A 92 8.53 -79.51 -39.77
C LEU A 92 7.40 -80.55 -39.69
N GLN A 93 6.95 -81.09 -40.83
CA GLN A 93 5.95 -82.16 -40.86
C GLN A 93 6.40 -83.39 -40.06
N VAL A 94 7.64 -83.85 -40.23
CA VAL A 94 8.16 -85.00 -39.49
C VAL A 94 8.22 -84.73 -37.98
N LEU A 95 8.76 -83.59 -37.57
CA LEU A 95 8.90 -83.25 -36.16
C LEU A 95 7.53 -83.08 -35.47
N LEU A 96 6.58 -82.40 -36.12
CA LEU A 96 5.24 -82.17 -35.57
C LEU A 96 4.37 -83.43 -35.55
N ILE A 97 4.42 -84.26 -36.60
CA ILE A 97 3.53 -85.42 -36.75
C ILE A 97 4.15 -86.68 -36.13
N GLU A 98 5.35 -87.08 -36.56
CA GLU A 98 6.01 -88.30 -36.09
C GLU A 98 6.71 -88.08 -34.75
N GLY A 99 7.44 -86.98 -34.61
CA GLY A 99 8.10 -86.57 -33.36
C GLY A 99 7.14 -86.01 -32.31
N LYS A 100 5.86 -85.79 -32.66
CA LYS A 100 4.81 -85.21 -31.80
C LYS A 100 5.23 -83.91 -31.11
N GLN A 101 6.12 -83.14 -31.74
CA GLN A 101 6.63 -81.89 -31.18
C GLN A 101 5.52 -80.84 -31.14
N ARG A 102 5.42 -80.14 -30.00
CA ARG A 102 4.60 -78.92 -29.86
C ARG A 102 5.46 -77.70 -30.14
N ASP A 103 4.85 -76.61 -30.59
CA ASP A 103 5.55 -75.33 -30.75
C ASP A 103 5.80 -74.67 -29.39
N TYR A 104 6.88 -75.09 -28.72
CA TYR A 104 7.23 -74.70 -27.36
C TYR A 104 8.39 -73.67 -27.32
N PRO A 105 8.43 -72.72 -26.37
CA PRO A 105 9.55 -71.80 -26.21
C PRO A 105 10.89 -72.49 -25.87
N CYS A 106 11.95 -72.24 -26.63
CA CYS A 106 13.27 -72.83 -26.37
C CYS A 106 14.27 -71.79 -25.82
N SER A 107 14.96 -72.11 -24.73
CA SER A 107 15.95 -71.25 -24.07
C SER A 107 17.11 -70.84 -25.00
N ARG A 108 17.59 -71.78 -25.82
CA ARG A 108 18.62 -71.57 -26.86
C ARG A 108 18.23 -70.48 -27.88
N PHE A 109 16.93 -70.28 -28.10
CA PHE A 109 16.36 -69.24 -28.95
C PHE A 109 15.76 -68.08 -28.13
N GLN A 110 16.33 -67.81 -26.95
CA GLN A 110 15.93 -66.72 -26.05
C GLN A 110 14.47 -66.81 -25.58
N GLY A 111 13.90 -68.02 -25.50
CA GLY A 111 12.52 -68.28 -25.13
C GLY A 111 11.51 -68.13 -26.27
N ARG A 112 11.95 -67.98 -27.52
CA ARG A 112 11.05 -67.96 -28.70
C ARG A 112 10.46 -69.34 -28.99
N THR A 113 9.23 -69.36 -29.50
CA THR A 113 8.65 -70.54 -30.17
C THR A 113 9.29 -70.71 -31.55
N ALA A 114 9.13 -71.86 -32.19
CA ALA A 114 9.62 -72.11 -33.54
C ALA A 114 8.88 -71.25 -34.58
N LEU A 115 7.59 -70.95 -34.36
CA LEU A 115 6.85 -69.96 -35.17
C LEU A 115 7.45 -68.55 -35.05
N ALA A 116 7.83 -68.12 -33.85
CA ALA A 116 8.50 -66.84 -33.64
C ALA A 116 9.91 -66.80 -34.24
N GLU A 117 10.66 -67.93 -34.18
CA GLU A 117 11.96 -68.05 -34.83
C GLU A 117 11.86 -67.99 -36.35
N LEU A 118 10.86 -68.64 -36.96
CA LEU A 118 10.57 -68.53 -38.39
C LEU A 118 10.25 -67.09 -38.78
N CYS A 119 9.39 -66.41 -38.02
CA CYS A 119 9.04 -65.03 -38.33
C CYS A 119 10.25 -64.09 -38.26
N LEU A 120 11.20 -64.33 -37.35
CA LEU A 120 12.42 -63.54 -37.24
C LEU A 120 13.48 -63.87 -38.30
N MET A 121 13.62 -65.15 -38.67
CA MET A 121 14.79 -65.67 -39.40
C MET A 121 14.49 -66.34 -40.75
N ALA A 122 13.23 -66.39 -41.21
CA ALA A 122 12.90 -66.78 -42.57
C ALA A 122 13.55 -65.78 -43.54
N GLY A 123 14.67 -66.18 -44.15
CA GLY A 123 15.43 -65.37 -45.11
C GLY A 123 14.76 -65.29 -46.49
N ASN A 124 15.54 -65.26 -47.56
CA ASN A 124 15.05 -65.24 -48.95
C ASN A 124 14.45 -66.60 -49.39
N LYS A 125 13.43 -67.08 -48.68
CA LYS A 125 12.68 -68.30 -48.99
C LYS A 125 11.40 -67.95 -49.76
N PRO A 126 10.92 -68.80 -50.67
CA PRO A 126 9.71 -68.51 -51.43
C PRO A 126 8.48 -68.44 -50.50
N VAL A 127 7.60 -67.47 -50.75
CA VAL A 127 6.45 -67.13 -49.91
C VAL A 127 5.53 -68.35 -49.66
N SER A 128 5.40 -69.23 -50.65
CA SER A 128 4.62 -70.48 -50.52
C SER A 128 5.17 -71.44 -49.45
N GLN A 129 6.50 -71.55 -49.31
CA GLN A 129 7.13 -72.36 -48.25
C GLN A 129 6.96 -71.69 -46.88
N ILE A 130 7.09 -70.36 -46.81
CA ILE A 130 6.87 -69.58 -45.59
C ILE A 130 5.43 -69.77 -45.09
N LYS A 131 4.43 -69.56 -45.97
CA LYS A 131 3.00 -69.76 -45.64
C LYS A 131 2.70 -71.19 -45.22
N ALA A 132 3.24 -72.20 -45.91
CA ALA A 132 3.07 -73.61 -45.54
C ALA A 132 3.66 -73.94 -44.16
N ALA A 133 4.88 -73.46 -43.87
CA ALA A 133 5.53 -73.65 -42.58
C ALA A 133 4.80 -72.92 -41.44
N MET A 134 4.32 -71.69 -41.66
CA MET A 134 3.47 -70.95 -40.72
C MET A 134 2.16 -71.69 -40.42
N GLY A 135 1.49 -72.23 -41.45
CA GLY A 135 0.25 -73.00 -41.28
C GLY A 135 0.42 -74.26 -40.43
N LEU A 136 1.52 -75.00 -40.64
CA LEU A 136 1.87 -76.17 -39.83
C LEU A 136 2.14 -75.79 -38.36
N LEU A 137 2.91 -74.73 -38.13
CA LEU A 137 3.26 -74.29 -36.78
C LEU A 137 2.06 -73.67 -36.04
N LYS A 138 1.17 -72.94 -36.73
CA LYS A 138 -0.13 -72.46 -36.19
C LYS A 138 -0.96 -73.62 -35.64
N ALA A 139 -1.02 -74.75 -36.33
CA ALA A 139 -1.78 -75.92 -35.89
C ALA A 139 -1.18 -76.62 -34.64
N ALA A 140 0.10 -76.37 -34.34
CA ALA A 140 0.84 -77.02 -33.25
C ALA A 140 1.20 -76.08 -32.08
N GLY A 141 0.76 -74.82 -32.11
CA GLY A 141 1.27 -73.74 -31.26
C GLY A 141 0.26 -72.71 -30.80
N ASP A 142 0.56 -72.04 -29.69
CA ASP A 142 -0.18 -70.88 -29.21
C ASP A 142 0.38 -69.59 -29.84
N VAL A 143 -0.35 -69.07 -30.83
CA VAL A 143 -0.01 -67.82 -31.54
C VAL A 143 -0.02 -66.57 -30.64
N LYS A 144 -0.62 -66.65 -29.45
CA LYS A 144 -0.74 -65.53 -28.50
C LYS A 144 0.47 -65.37 -27.59
N ARG A 145 1.34 -66.38 -27.51
CA ARG A 145 2.48 -66.40 -26.61
C ARG A 145 3.53 -65.35 -26.98
N LYS A 146 3.82 -64.45 -26.03
CA LYS A 146 4.92 -63.48 -26.13
C LYS A 146 6.26 -64.12 -25.74
N SER A 147 7.33 -63.65 -26.37
CA SER A 147 8.72 -63.98 -26.05
C SER A 147 9.48 -62.67 -25.85
N LYS A 148 10.00 -62.40 -24.64
CA LYS A 148 10.59 -61.09 -24.26
C LYS A 148 9.69 -59.89 -24.62
N GLY A 149 8.41 -59.95 -24.24
CA GLY A 149 7.41 -58.91 -24.53
C GLY A 149 6.91 -58.87 -25.98
N LYS A 150 7.64 -59.45 -26.95
CA LYS A 150 7.29 -59.46 -28.37
C LYS A 150 6.38 -60.62 -28.74
N SER A 151 5.34 -60.36 -29.52
CA SER A 151 4.52 -61.38 -30.17
C SER A 151 5.16 -61.87 -31.47
N VAL A 152 4.59 -62.93 -32.07
CA VAL A 152 5.01 -63.46 -33.38
C VAL A 152 5.01 -62.38 -34.47
N LEU A 153 4.04 -61.45 -34.45
CA LEU A 153 3.96 -60.33 -35.39
C LEU A 153 5.16 -59.38 -35.26
N HIS A 154 5.59 -59.05 -34.03
CA HIS A 154 6.78 -58.22 -33.82
C HIS A 154 8.07 -58.88 -34.32
N PHE A 155 8.15 -60.23 -34.30
CA PHE A 155 9.28 -60.94 -34.88
C PHE A 155 9.28 -60.90 -36.42
N ALA A 156 8.10 -60.91 -37.06
CA ALA A 156 8.00 -60.67 -38.51
C ALA A 156 8.40 -59.23 -38.87
N LEU A 157 7.97 -58.24 -38.09
CA LEU A 157 8.33 -56.82 -38.26
C LEU A 157 9.81 -56.50 -37.97
N ASP A 158 10.50 -57.37 -37.23
CA ASP A 158 11.95 -57.32 -36.97
C ASP A 158 12.79 -58.06 -38.01
N ASN A 159 12.19 -58.77 -38.97
CA ASN A 159 12.89 -59.55 -39.98
C ASN A 159 13.60 -58.63 -41.02
N ALA A 160 14.70 -59.10 -41.61
CA ALA A 160 15.35 -58.42 -42.72
C ALA A 160 14.44 -58.25 -43.96
N ASN A 161 13.51 -59.20 -44.17
CA ASN A 161 12.48 -59.23 -45.21
C ASN A 161 11.09 -59.02 -44.61
N ALA A 162 10.94 -58.03 -43.73
CA ALA A 162 9.74 -57.86 -42.92
C ALA A 162 8.44 -57.78 -43.74
N ILE A 163 8.44 -57.14 -44.91
CA ILE A 163 7.24 -57.03 -45.76
C ILE A 163 6.67 -58.41 -46.11
N VAL A 164 7.49 -59.24 -46.76
CA VAL A 164 7.09 -60.58 -47.25
C VAL A 164 6.66 -61.50 -46.10
N VAL A 165 7.39 -61.46 -44.98
CA VAL A 165 7.12 -62.33 -43.83
C VAL A 165 5.90 -61.84 -43.04
N THR A 166 5.70 -60.54 -42.93
CA THR A 166 4.53 -59.93 -42.26
C THR A 166 3.26 -60.17 -43.07
N GLN A 167 3.30 -59.94 -44.40
CA GLN A 167 2.18 -60.23 -45.28
C GLN A 167 1.81 -61.72 -45.23
N ALA A 168 2.80 -62.63 -45.33
CA ALA A 168 2.57 -64.07 -45.20
C ALA A 168 1.96 -64.46 -43.85
N LEU A 169 2.37 -63.81 -42.75
CA LEU A 169 1.84 -64.07 -41.42
C LEU A 169 0.39 -63.57 -41.26
N LEU A 170 0.09 -62.38 -41.78
CA LEU A 170 -1.26 -61.80 -41.79
C LEU A 170 -2.22 -62.66 -42.62
N ASP A 171 -1.83 -63.02 -43.85
CA ASP A 171 -2.58 -63.85 -44.78
C ASP A 171 -2.99 -65.22 -44.21
N VAL A 172 -2.08 -65.91 -43.50
CA VAL A 172 -2.33 -67.29 -43.04
C VAL A 172 -3.20 -67.33 -41.77
N PHE A 173 -3.08 -66.32 -40.90
CA PHE A 173 -3.93 -66.22 -39.70
C PHE A 173 -3.89 -64.90 -38.92
N MET A 174 -2.83 -64.10 -38.99
CA MET A 174 -2.64 -63.03 -38.01
C MET A 174 -3.58 -61.84 -38.21
N ALA A 175 -4.21 -61.69 -39.39
CA ALA A 175 -5.19 -60.64 -39.66
C ALA A 175 -6.31 -60.57 -38.60
N GLU A 176 -6.93 -61.70 -38.24
CA GLU A 176 -7.98 -61.79 -37.20
C GLU A 176 -7.52 -61.33 -35.79
N TYR A 177 -6.20 -61.30 -35.57
CA TYR A 177 -5.58 -61.04 -34.28
C TYR A 177 -4.76 -59.74 -34.25
N VAL A 178 -4.60 -59.04 -35.38
CA VAL A 178 -3.67 -57.89 -35.52
C VAL A 178 -3.90 -56.81 -34.45
N ASN A 179 -5.17 -56.57 -34.11
CA ASN A 179 -5.61 -55.55 -33.14
C ASN A 179 -5.78 -56.05 -31.69
N ARG A 180 -5.43 -57.31 -31.37
CA ARG A 180 -5.58 -57.89 -30.02
C ARG A 180 -4.46 -57.43 -29.09
N ASP A 181 -4.73 -57.30 -27.80
CA ASP A 181 -3.77 -56.73 -26.84
C ASP A 181 -2.46 -57.55 -26.67
N PHE A 182 -2.46 -58.84 -27.02
CA PHE A 182 -1.21 -59.61 -27.06
C PHE A 182 -0.26 -59.18 -28.20
N ASN A 183 -0.76 -58.42 -29.18
CA ASN A 183 0.01 -57.75 -30.22
C ASN A 183 0.36 -56.28 -29.84
N LEU A 184 0.20 -55.87 -28.59
CA LEU A 184 0.85 -54.65 -28.08
C LEU A 184 2.29 -54.95 -27.65
N PHE A 185 3.25 -54.12 -28.03
CA PHE A 185 4.60 -54.10 -27.46
C PHE A 185 4.69 -53.10 -26.30
N GLU A 186 5.57 -53.37 -25.35
CA GLU A 186 5.84 -52.51 -24.20
C GLU A 186 7.36 -52.41 -24.03
N ASP A 187 7.88 -51.18 -23.97
CA ASP A 187 9.32 -50.90 -23.81
C ASP A 187 9.73 -50.60 -22.34
N GLY A 188 8.75 -50.65 -21.43
CA GLY A 188 8.87 -50.30 -20.02
C GLY A 188 8.27 -48.95 -19.65
N ARG A 189 8.03 -48.05 -20.62
CA ARG A 189 7.37 -46.74 -20.39
C ARG A 189 6.11 -46.57 -21.23
N PHE A 190 6.13 -47.02 -22.47
CA PHE A 190 5.06 -46.85 -23.43
C PHE A 190 4.55 -48.19 -23.97
N ARG A 191 3.30 -48.19 -24.42
CA ARG A 191 2.68 -49.27 -25.18
C ARG A 191 2.47 -48.86 -26.63
N TYR A 192 2.76 -49.78 -27.54
CA TYR A 192 2.70 -49.60 -28.98
C TYR A 192 1.84 -50.70 -29.61
N SER A 193 0.91 -50.36 -30.50
CA SER A 193 0.37 -51.33 -31.46
C SER A 193 1.43 -51.72 -32.51
N PRO A 194 1.22 -52.78 -33.31
CA PRO A 194 2.17 -53.16 -34.35
C PRO A 194 2.43 -52.03 -35.35
N LEU A 195 1.38 -51.25 -35.67
CA LEU A 195 1.49 -50.05 -36.50
C LEU A 195 2.37 -48.99 -35.83
N ALA A 196 2.09 -48.62 -34.57
CA ALA A 196 2.90 -47.65 -33.83
C ALA A 196 4.36 -48.11 -33.66
N TYR A 197 4.61 -49.40 -33.47
CA TYR A 197 5.95 -50.00 -33.32
C TYR A 197 6.82 -49.77 -34.58
N VAL A 198 6.24 -49.87 -35.78
CA VAL A 198 6.91 -49.54 -37.06
C VAL A 198 6.92 -48.03 -37.31
N ALA A 199 5.79 -47.35 -37.10
CA ALA A 199 5.63 -45.92 -37.33
C ALA A 199 6.53 -45.06 -36.42
N LYS A 200 6.98 -45.58 -35.27
CA LYS A 200 8.01 -45.00 -34.40
C LYS A 200 9.42 -45.53 -34.64
N GLY A 201 9.59 -46.62 -35.40
CA GLY A 201 10.89 -47.18 -35.78
C GLY A 201 11.58 -48.01 -34.70
N LEU A 202 10.81 -48.69 -33.82
CA LEU A 202 11.35 -49.64 -32.85
C LEU A 202 11.69 -50.99 -33.50
N ASN A 203 11.19 -51.25 -34.71
CA ASN A 203 11.38 -52.49 -35.43
C ASN A 203 12.78 -52.60 -36.04
N LYS A 204 13.30 -53.83 -36.15
CA LYS A 204 14.67 -54.10 -36.61
C LYS A 204 14.85 -54.28 -38.12
N ALA A 205 13.78 -54.14 -38.90
CA ALA A 205 13.84 -54.24 -40.36
C ALA A 205 14.63 -53.05 -40.97
N PRO A 206 15.11 -53.19 -42.23
CA PRO A 206 15.76 -52.09 -42.95
C PRO A 206 14.85 -50.84 -43.00
N PRO A 207 15.35 -49.63 -42.69
CA PRO A 207 14.52 -48.41 -42.67
C PRO A 207 13.81 -48.10 -44.00
N SER A 208 14.33 -48.58 -45.13
CA SER A 208 13.70 -48.48 -46.45
C SER A 208 12.34 -49.18 -46.54
N GLN A 209 12.10 -50.22 -45.75
CA GLN A 209 10.82 -50.96 -45.73
C GLN A 209 9.76 -50.30 -44.85
N ARG A 210 10.09 -49.24 -44.08
CA ARG A 210 9.22 -48.68 -43.04
C ARG A 210 7.90 -48.12 -43.58
N ALA A 211 7.93 -47.43 -44.72
CA ALA A 211 6.71 -46.88 -45.33
C ALA A 211 5.80 -48.01 -45.82
N GLU A 212 6.33 -48.92 -46.63
CA GLU A 212 5.60 -50.09 -47.17
C GLU A 212 5.04 -51.01 -46.06
N LEU A 213 5.75 -51.16 -44.93
CA LEU A 213 5.25 -51.87 -43.75
C LEU A 213 4.11 -51.15 -43.04
N VAL A 214 4.13 -49.81 -42.99
CA VAL A 214 3.03 -48.99 -42.45
C VAL A 214 1.81 -49.12 -43.35
N ASP A 215 1.99 -49.02 -44.67
CA ASP A 215 0.92 -49.18 -45.66
C ASP A 215 0.30 -50.60 -45.59
N LEU A 216 1.12 -51.65 -45.54
CA LEU A 216 0.68 -53.04 -45.35
C LEU A 216 -0.12 -53.22 -44.05
N LEU A 217 0.35 -52.64 -42.93
CA LEU A 217 -0.39 -52.74 -41.67
C LEU A 217 -1.72 -51.98 -41.71
N MET A 218 -1.80 -50.86 -42.44
CA MET A 218 -3.06 -50.15 -42.67
C MET A 218 -4.02 -50.92 -43.59
N GLU A 219 -3.52 -51.61 -44.63
CA GLU A 219 -4.31 -52.49 -45.51
C GLU A 219 -5.02 -53.60 -44.72
N PHE A 220 -4.34 -54.18 -43.72
CA PHE A 220 -4.91 -55.16 -42.80
C PHE A 220 -5.65 -54.56 -41.58
N GLU A 221 -6.12 -53.30 -41.69
CA GLU A 221 -6.88 -52.57 -40.66
C GLU A 221 -6.20 -52.52 -39.28
N CYS A 222 -4.87 -52.50 -39.21
CA CYS A 222 -4.15 -52.36 -37.94
C CYS A 222 -4.40 -50.96 -37.36
N LYS A 223 -4.98 -50.90 -36.17
CA LYS A 223 -5.28 -49.65 -35.48
C LYS A 223 -4.02 -49.10 -34.83
N GLU A 224 -3.74 -47.83 -35.06
CA GLU A 224 -2.71 -47.13 -34.30
C GLU A 224 -3.16 -47.03 -32.84
N ARG A 225 -2.29 -47.48 -31.93
CA ARG A 225 -2.48 -47.29 -30.48
C ARG A 225 -1.11 -47.02 -29.87
N PHE A 226 -0.99 -45.90 -29.17
CA PHE A 226 0.22 -45.45 -28.52
C PHE A 226 -0.14 -44.66 -27.25
N TRP A 227 0.41 -45.06 -26.10
CA TRP A 227 0.15 -44.40 -24.80
C TRP A 227 1.24 -44.74 -23.77
N ALA A 228 1.34 -43.96 -22.70
CA ALA A 228 2.25 -44.25 -21.57
C ALA A 228 1.58 -45.19 -20.56
N VAL A 229 2.32 -46.20 -20.07
CA VAL A 229 1.80 -47.18 -19.10
C VAL A 229 1.48 -46.51 -17.77
N GLU A 230 2.33 -45.59 -17.33
CA GLU A 230 2.20 -44.81 -16.09
C GLU A 230 2.62 -43.36 -16.33
N GLY A 231 2.09 -42.45 -15.50
CA GLY A 231 2.43 -41.02 -15.52
C GLY A 231 1.75 -40.22 -16.64
N GLU A 232 2.38 -39.11 -17.01
CA GLU A 232 1.88 -38.19 -18.03
C GLU A 232 1.87 -38.85 -19.41
N GLN A 233 0.75 -38.68 -20.11
CA GLN A 233 0.54 -39.26 -21.44
C GLN A 233 1.21 -38.40 -22.52
N PRO A 234 1.76 -39.01 -23.58
CA PRO A 234 2.39 -38.28 -24.66
C PRO A 234 1.36 -37.46 -25.46
N GLU A 235 1.79 -36.36 -26.08
CA GLU A 235 0.90 -35.46 -26.84
C GLU A 235 0.22 -36.16 -28.03
N ASP A 236 0.95 -37.10 -28.65
CA ASP A 236 0.51 -37.94 -29.75
C ASP A 236 -0.10 -39.28 -29.28
N MET A 237 -0.69 -39.31 -28.08
CA MET A 237 -1.43 -40.47 -27.56
C MET A 237 -2.64 -40.79 -28.46
N VAL A 238 -2.72 -42.04 -28.93
CA VAL A 238 -3.82 -42.55 -29.77
C VAL A 238 -4.29 -43.90 -29.23
N GLY A 239 -5.60 -44.18 -29.25
CA GLY A 239 -6.12 -45.53 -29.00
C GLY A 239 -5.83 -46.13 -27.61
N ALA A 240 -5.66 -45.27 -26.60
CA ALA A 240 -5.44 -45.66 -25.21
C ALA A 240 -6.69 -46.36 -24.60
N PRO A 241 -6.53 -47.21 -23.56
CA PRO A 241 -7.64 -47.84 -22.85
C PRO A 241 -8.59 -46.83 -22.18
N ASP A 242 -9.88 -47.20 -22.07
CA ASP A 242 -10.93 -46.38 -21.45
C ASP A 242 -10.62 -45.93 -20.02
N GLU A 243 -9.81 -46.70 -19.28
CA GLU A 243 -9.37 -46.39 -17.92
C GLU A 243 -8.46 -45.15 -17.90
N ILE A 244 -7.52 -45.08 -18.85
CA ILE A 244 -6.60 -43.94 -19.01
C ILE A 244 -7.38 -42.72 -19.51
N ILE A 245 -8.28 -42.91 -20.48
CA ILE A 245 -9.14 -41.82 -20.99
C ILE A 245 -10.02 -41.25 -19.86
N ARG A 246 -10.59 -42.11 -19.00
CA ARG A 246 -11.34 -41.69 -17.81
C ARG A 246 -10.44 -40.96 -16.79
N ALA A 247 -9.23 -41.43 -16.55
CA ALA A 247 -8.27 -40.79 -15.64
C ALA A 247 -7.88 -39.37 -16.13
N ILE A 248 -7.52 -39.20 -17.41
CA ILE A 248 -7.22 -37.89 -18.01
C ILE A 248 -8.42 -36.95 -17.84
N LYS A 249 -9.64 -37.41 -18.15
CA LYS A 249 -10.85 -36.60 -18.03
C LYS A 249 -11.12 -36.19 -16.58
N ALA A 250 -10.96 -37.10 -15.63
CA ALA A 250 -11.13 -36.81 -14.20
C ALA A 250 -10.06 -35.85 -13.67
N GLN A 251 -8.82 -35.96 -14.14
CA GLN A 251 -7.73 -35.04 -13.81
C GLN A 251 -8.03 -33.62 -14.33
N ARG A 252 -8.45 -33.48 -15.59
CA ARG A 252 -8.88 -32.20 -16.16
C ARG A 252 -10.04 -31.59 -15.36
N GLN A 253 -11.10 -32.36 -15.08
CA GLN A 253 -12.23 -31.90 -14.25
C GLN A 253 -11.84 -31.54 -12.81
N ARG A 254 -10.76 -32.12 -12.27
CA ARG A 254 -10.20 -31.70 -10.97
C ARG A 254 -9.44 -30.39 -11.09
N GLN A 255 -8.67 -30.18 -12.16
CA GLN A 255 -8.00 -28.90 -12.41
C GLN A 255 -9.00 -27.77 -12.67
N GLU A 256 -10.05 -28.02 -13.46
CA GLU A 256 -11.15 -27.07 -13.71
C GLU A 256 -11.80 -26.63 -12.39
N ARG A 257 -12.18 -27.56 -11.50
CA ARG A 257 -12.73 -27.21 -10.17
C ARG A 257 -11.75 -26.44 -9.28
N ILE A 258 -10.47 -26.80 -9.27
CA ILE A 258 -9.45 -26.07 -8.50
C ILE A 258 -9.29 -24.64 -9.05
N GLN A 259 -9.38 -24.46 -10.37
CA GLN A 259 -9.34 -23.14 -11.00
C GLN A 259 -10.60 -22.33 -10.66
N GLU A 260 -11.80 -22.92 -10.77
CA GLU A 260 -13.06 -22.30 -10.36
C GLU A 260 -13.01 -21.86 -8.88
N GLU A 261 -12.54 -22.71 -7.97
CA GLU A 261 -12.34 -22.39 -6.55
C GLU A 261 -11.34 -21.24 -6.34
N GLN A 262 -10.25 -21.18 -7.12
CA GLN A 262 -9.27 -20.10 -7.07
C GLN A 262 -9.84 -18.77 -7.60
N GLU A 263 -10.60 -18.81 -8.69
CA GLU A 263 -11.28 -17.63 -9.27
C GLU A 263 -12.36 -17.11 -8.32
N ASP A 264 -13.15 -17.99 -7.69
CA ASP A 264 -14.13 -17.64 -6.66
C ASP A 264 -13.46 -17.05 -5.42
N HIS A 265 -12.38 -17.66 -4.93
CA HIS A 265 -11.62 -17.13 -3.81
C HIS A 265 -11.04 -15.75 -4.13
N HIS A 266 -10.49 -15.56 -5.33
CA HIS A 266 -9.98 -14.28 -5.80
C HIS A 266 -11.09 -13.22 -5.88
N ARG A 267 -12.27 -13.55 -6.45
CA ARG A 267 -13.44 -12.67 -6.49
C ARG A 267 -13.88 -12.22 -5.09
N ARG A 268 -14.00 -13.15 -4.13
CA ARG A 268 -14.36 -12.83 -2.74
C ARG A 268 -13.33 -11.96 -2.03
N LEU A 269 -12.03 -12.19 -2.30
CA LEU A 269 -10.94 -11.38 -1.74
C LEU A 269 -10.93 -9.96 -2.31
N MET A 270 -11.23 -9.81 -3.60
CA MET A 270 -11.38 -8.49 -4.23
C MET A 270 -12.62 -7.74 -3.74
N GLN A 271 -13.76 -8.42 -3.54
CA GLN A 271 -14.95 -7.83 -2.92
C GLN A 271 -14.66 -7.30 -1.51
N ARG A 272 -14.06 -8.11 -0.62
CA ARG A 272 -13.67 -7.66 0.73
C ARG A 272 -12.71 -6.46 0.71
N ARG A 273 -11.77 -6.42 -0.24
CA ARG A 273 -10.87 -5.26 -0.41
C ARG A 273 -11.61 -4.01 -0.86
N ALA A 274 -12.62 -4.14 -1.71
CA ALA A 274 -13.47 -3.02 -2.13
C ALA A 274 -14.33 -2.52 -0.96
N GLU A 275 -14.99 -3.42 -0.22
CA GLU A 275 -15.77 -3.11 1.00
C GLU A 275 -14.92 -2.37 2.04
N GLN A 276 -13.71 -2.87 2.34
CA GLN A 276 -12.78 -2.23 3.26
C GLN A 276 -12.29 -0.86 2.76
N ALA A 277 -12.09 -0.69 1.46
CA ALA A 277 -11.70 0.59 0.87
C ALA A 277 -12.84 1.62 0.93
N GLU A 278 -14.08 1.19 0.71
CA GLU A 278 -15.28 2.02 0.83
C GLU A 278 -15.53 2.44 2.29
N GLU A 279 -15.42 1.51 3.25
CA GLU A 279 -15.53 1.81 4.68
C GLU A 279 -14.46 2.81 5.15
N LEU A 280 -13.20 2.62 4.72
CA LEU A 280 -12.11 3.56 4.98
C LEU A 280 -12.33 4.93 4.31
N ALA A 281 -12.92 4.97 3.11
CA ALA A 281 -13.26 6.23 2.44
C ALA A 281 -14.40 6.96 3.15
N ALA A 282 -15.45 6.26 3.57
CA ALA A 282 -16.55 6.81 4.34
C ALA A 282 -16.09 7.33 5.72
N LEU A 283 -15.18 6.63 6.38
CA LEU A 283 -14.61 7.06 7.67
C LEU A 283 -13.74 8.32 7.50
N LYS A 284 -12.93 8.41 6.44
CA LYS A 284 -12.20 9.64 6.08
C LYS A 284 -13.15 10.81 5.80
N ALA A 285 -14.17 10.61 4.95
CA ALA A 285 -15.13 11.66 4.63
C ALA A 285 -15.87 12.20 5.88
N ARG A 286 -16.23 11.32 6.83
CA ARG A 286 -16.81 11.74 8.13
C ARG A 286 -15.82 12.55 8.97
N HIS A 287 -14.56 12.14 9.02
CA HIS A 287 -13.51 12.86 9.73
C HIS A 287 -13.25 14.25 9.13
N ASP A 288 -13.17 14.34 7.81
CA ASP A 288 -12.90 15.59 7.10
C ASP A 288 -14.07 16.57 7.24
N LEU A 289 -15.32 16.10 7.17
CA LEU A 289 -16.51 16.90 7.49
C LEU A 289 -16.50 17.38 8.96
N SER A 290 -16.04 16.55 9.90
CA SER A 290 -15.90 16.96 11.30
C SER A 290 -14.83 18.04 11.50
N LEU A 291 -13.74 18.01 10.72
CA LEU A 291 -12.72 19.07 10.73
C LEU A 291 -13.25 20.36 10.10
N GLU A 292 -14.05 20.26 9.05
CA GLU A 292 -14.68 21.41 8.39
C GLU A 292 -15.67 22.09 9.32
N ASN A 293 -16.59 21.34 9.95
CA ASN A 293 -17.50 21.85 10.98
C ASN A 293 -16.73 22.51 12.15
N GLN A 294 -15.61 21.93 12.60
CA GLN A 294 -14.77 22.54 13.65
C GLN A 294 -14.14 23.86 13.20
N ARG A 295 -13.73 23.99 11.93
CA ARG A 295 -13.22 25.24 11.36
C ARG A 295 -14.32 26.29 11.25
N GLU A 296 -15.51 25.92 10.80
CA GLU A 296 -16.67 26.83 10.74
C GLU A 296 -17.03 27.36 12.13
N ILE A 297 -17.18 26.47 13.12
CA ILE A 297 -17.41 26.84 14.52
C ILE A 297 -16.31 27.78 15.01
N ALA A 298 -15.02 27.50 14.74
CA ALA A 298 -13.92 28.35 15.15
C ALA A 298 -13.94 29.74 14.50
N THR A 299 -14.35 29.84 13.22
CA THR A 299 -14.49 31.15 12.55
C THR A 299 -15.70 31.93 13.03
N GLU A 300 -16.81 31.27 13.33
CA GLU A 300 -17.99 31.93 13.90
C GLU A 300 -17.72 32.42 15.31
N THR A 301 -17.08 31.60 16.17
CA THR A 301 -16.71 32.03 17.52
C THR A 301 -15.74 33.20 17.49
N ALA A 302 -14.69 33.17 16.66
CA ALA A 302 -13.76 34.29 16.52
C ALA A 302 -14.44 35.57 16.00
N LYS A 303 -15.45 35.44 15.13
CA LYS A 303 -16.26 36.57 14.66
C LYS A 303 -17.11 37.14 15.80
N ILE A 304 -17.78 36.30 16.58
CA ILE A 304 -18.58 36.71 17.75
C ILE A 304 -17.69 37.37 18.82
N GLU A 305 -16.50 36.85 19.09
CA GLU A 305 -15.50 37.45 19.97
C GLU A 305 -15.05 38.83 19.47
N SER A 306 -14.80 38.99 18.17
CA SER A 306 -14.47 40.29 17.57
C SER A 306 -15.64 41.29 17.64
N GLU A 307 -16.87 40.86 17.35
CA GLU A 307 -18.07 41.70 17.47
C GLU A 307 -18.37 42.10 18.92
N THR A 308 -18.15 41.22 19.88
CA THR A 308 -18.33 41.54 21.31
C THR A 308 -17.22 42.47 21.81
N ALA A 309 -15.96 42.22 21.45
CA ALA A 309 -14.83 43.11 21.77
C ALA A 309 -15.02 44.52 21.22
N THR A 310 -15.46 44.66 19.96
CA THR A 310 -15.73 45.98 19.34
C THR A 310 -16.92 46.69 20.00
N ARG A 311 -17.99 45.98 20.36
CA ARG A 311 -19.11 46.55 21.16
C ARG A 311 -18.63 47.02 22.54
N HIS A 312 -17.82 46.23 23.24
CA HIS A 312 -17.26 46.61 24.54
C HIS A 312 -16.34 47.83 24.43
N ALA A 313 -15.47 47.89 23.42
CA ALA A 313 -14.63 49.06 23.14
C ALA A 313 -15.45 50.31 22.82
N GLY A 314 -16.53 50.19 22.04
CA GLY A 314 -17.45 51.29 21.74
C GLY A 314 -18.14 51.84 22.99
N ILE A 315 -18.64 50.96 23.87
CA ILE A 315 -19.24 51.35 25.16
C ILE A 315 -18.20 52.02 26.06
N ALA A 316 -16.97 51.52 26.10
CA ALA A 316 -15.88 52.13 26.87
C ALA A 316 -15.51 53.53 26.36
N SER A 317 -15.41 53.71 25.03
CA SER A 317 -15.18 55.03 24.41
C SER A 317 -16.30 56.02 24.77
N GLN A 318 -17.57 55.61 24.62
CA GLN A 318 -18.72 56.47 24.96
C GLN A 318 -18.73 56.88 26.44
N ARG A 319 -18.34 55.99 27.36
CA ARG A 319 -18.19 56.32 28.79
C ARG A 319 -17.08 57.35 29.01
N TYR A 320 -15.92 57.15 28.40
CA TYR A 320 -14.80 58.07 28.50
C TYR A 320 -15.13 59.45 27.93
N ASP A 321 -15.77 59.52 26.75
CA ASP A 321 -16.20 60.77 26.13
C ASP A 321 -17.23 61.52 27.00
N ALA A 322 -18.15 60.79 27.64
CA ALA A 322 -19.13 61.35 28.58
C ALA A 322 -18.48 61.90 29.86
N GLU A 323 -17.52 61.18 30.45
CA GLU A 323 -16.73 61.65 31.59
C GLU A 323 -15.92 62.91 31.22
N LEU A 324 -15.32 62.94 30.04
CA LEU A 324 -14.52 64.07 29.57
C LEU A 324 -15.39 65.31 29.27
N ALA A 325 -16.61 65.11 28.76
CA ALA A 325 -17.61 66.16 28.59
C ALA A 325 -18.11 66.71 29.95
N TYR A 326 -18.34 65.84 30.94
CA TYR A 326 -18.70 66.24 32.30
C TYR A 326 -17.60 67.08 32.95
N MET A 327 -16.34 66.64 32.84
CA MET A 327 -15.18 67.39 33.36
C MET A 327 -15.06 68.79 32.73
N ARG A 328 -15.31 68.93 31.41
CA ARG A 328 -15.34 70.24 30.73
C ARG A 328 -16.43 71.17 31.31
N GLN A 329 -17.64 70.65 31.54
CA GLN A 329 -18.72 71.44 32.16
C GLN A 329 -18.35 71.92 33.57
N VAL A 330 -17.70 71.08 34.37
CA VAL A 330 -17.22 71.43 35.71
C VAL A 330 -16.15 72.54 35.64
N THR A 331 -15.21 72.46 34.70
CA THR A 331 -14.20 73.53 34.51
C THR A 331 -14.81 74.85 34.04
N ASP A 332 -15.80 74.82 33.14
CA ASP A 332 -16.48 76.03 32.66
C ASP A 332 -17.28 76.72 33.77
N LEU A 333 -17.93 75.94 34.64
CA LEU A 333 -18.59 76.46 35.84
C LEU A 333 -17.61 77.08 36.85
N ALA A 334 -16.42 76.49 37.00
CA ALA A 334 -15.37 77.05 37.86
C ALA A 334 -14.82 78.37 37.31
N ASN A 335 -14.61 78.48 35.99
CA ASN A 335 -14.19 79.71 35.33
C ASN A 335 -15.23 80.84 35.50
N LYS A 336 -16.52 80.57 35.23
CA LYS A 336 -17.59 81.55 35.43
C LYS A 336 -17.65 82.09 36.86
N ARG A 337 -17.50 81.21 37.87
CA ARG A 337 -17.44 81.64 39.29
C ARG A 337 -16.25 82.55 39.59
N LYS A 338 -15.12 82.37 38.91
CA LYS A 338 -13.93 83.22 39.05
C LYS A 338 -14.14 84.58 38.41
N ASP A 339 -14.77 84.63 37.24
CA ASP A 339 -15.08 85.88 36.54
C ASP A 339 -16.11 86.73 37.31
N ASP A 340 -17.16 86.11 37.87
CA ASP A 340 -18.12 86.77 38.77
C ASP A 340 -17.44 87.39 40.01
N ALA A 341 -16.45 86.70 40.59
CA ALA A 341 -15.69 87.19 41.73
C ALA A 341 -14.83 88.41 41.36
N ASN A 342 -14.14 88.35 40.21
CA ASN A 342 -13.35 89.47 39.68
C ASN A 342 -14.22 90.70 39.40
N TYR A 343 -15.43 90.51 38.86
CA TYR A 343 -16.37 91.60 38.57
C TYR A 343 -16.84 92.31 39.84
N ARG A 344 -17.19 91.56 40.90
CA ARG A 344 -17.58 92.12 42.21
C ARG A 344 -16.45 92.91 42.87
N ASP A 345 -15.22 92.42 42.78
CA ASP A 345 -14.06 93.09 43.37
C ASP A 345 -13.73 94.41 42.64
N PHE A 346 -13.90 94.45 41.32
CA PHE A 346 -13.79 95.68 40.51
C PHE A 346 -14.84 96.73 40.89
N GLU A 347 -16.12 96.34 41.01
CA GLU A 347 -17.21 97.21 41.48
C GLU A 347 -16.93 97.77 42.89
N HIS A 348 -16.45 96.92 43.81
CA HIS A 348 -16.14 97.35 45.17
C HIS A 348 -15.06 98.45 45.22
N ARG A 349 -13.95 98.27 44.47
CA ARG A 349 -12.87 99.27 44.38
C ARG A 349 -13.34 100.61 43.79
N ARG A 350 -14.20 100.56 42.77
CA ARG A 350 -14.81 101.75 42.15
C ARG A 350 -15.64 102.56 43.16
N ASN A 351 -16.44 101.88 43.98
CA ASN A 351 -17.31 102.54 44.95
C ASN A 351 -16.53 103.17 46.13
N LEU A 352 -15.43 102.54 46.57
CA LEU A 352 -14.50 103.15 47.54
C LEU A 352 -13.88 104.46 47.04
N ALA A 353 -13.42 104.50 45.78
CA ALA A 353 -12.83 105.70 45.20
C ALA A 353 -13.82 106.89 45.09
N LEU A 354 -15.12 106.60 44.91
CA LEU A 354 -16.19 107.60 44.95
C LEU A 354 -16.40 108.18 46.36
N MET A 355 -16.35 107.33 47.40
CA MET A 355 -16.46 107.77 48.80
C MET A 355 -15.28 108.66 49.25
N GLU A 356 -14.04 108.31 48.90
CA GLU A 356 -12.88 109.15 49.23
C GLU A 356 -12.99 110.54 48.59
N LYS A 357 -13.52 110.62 47.35
CA LYS A 357 -13.68 111.89 46.65
C LYS A 357 -14.69 112.78 47.36
N THR A 358 -15.87 112.26 47.70
CA THR A 358 -16.91 113.05 48.39
C THR A 358 -16.43 113.57 49.74
N GLN A 359 -15.70 112.77 50.52
CA GLN A 359 -15.11 113.22 51.79
C GLN A 359 -14.07 114.34 51.62
N ARG A 360 -13.28 114.34 50.53
CA ARG A 360 -12.34 115.44 50.24
C ARG A 360 -13.08 116.74 49.88
N ASP A 361 -14.14 116.65 49.09
CA ASP A 361 -14.94 117.81 48.68
C ASP A 361 -15.69 118.45 49.87
N GLU A 362 -16.22 117.65 50.81
CA GLU A 362 -16.87 118.12 52.05
C GLU A 362 -15.90 118.82 53.00
N ASN A 363 -14.72 118.25 53.23
CA ASN A 363 -13.69 118.85 54.09
C ASN A 363 -13.23 120.22 53.56
N TYR A 364 -13.05 120.35 52.24
CA TYR A 364 -12.68 121.61 51.60
C TYR A 364 -13.75 122.70 51.76
N ALA A 365 -15.04 122.33 51.71
CA ALA A 365 -16.14 123.25 51.93
C ALA A 365 -16.16 123.80 53.37
N HIS A 366 -15.99 122.93 54.37
CA HIS A 366 -15.92 123.33 55.79
C HIS A 366 -14.73 124.26 56.09
N GLU A 367 -13.55 123.97 55.54
CA GLU A 367 -12.34 124.77 55.80
C GLU A 367 -12.44 126.17 55.19
N LYS A 368 -13.10 126.31 54.02
CA LYS A 368 -13.40 127.61 53.41
C LYS A 368 -14.32 128.45 54.31
N GLN A 369 -15.41 127.86 54.79
CA GLN A 369 -16.42 128.56 55.59
C GLN A 369 -15.83 129.17 56.87
N ARG A 370 -14.91 128.47 57.53
CA ARG A 370 -14.15 128.98 58.69
C ARG A 370 -13.34 130.25 58.39
N ARG A 371 -12.69 130.32 57.22
CA ARG A 371 -11.83 131.47 56.86
C ARG A 371 -12.65 132.74 56.58
N ASP A 372 -13.83 132.59 55.97
CA ASP A 372 -14.73 133.71 55.70
C ASP A 372 -15.28 134.33 57.01
N GLU A 373 -15.54 133.51 58.03
CA GLU A 373 -15.98 133.97 59.36
C GLU A 373 -14.87 134.75 60.10
N GLU A 374 -13.64 134.24 60.14
CA GLU A 374 -12.48 134.92 60.77
C GLU A 374 -12.22 136.32 60.16
N ALA A 375 -12.30 136.45 58.83
CA ALA A 375 -12.14 137.73 58.14
C ALA A 375 -13.23 138.75 58.53
N SER A 376 -14.48 138.30 58.67
CA SER A 376 -15.61 139.16 59.05
C SER A 376 -15.50 139.72 60.47
N PHE A 377 -14.86 138.96 61.38
CA PHE A 377 -14.66 139.35 62.77
C PHE A 377 -13.60 140.46 62.91
N ILE A 378 -12.48 140.33 62.19
CA ILE A 378 -11.38 141.32 62.21
C ILE A 378 -11.87 142.68 61.72
N GLN A 379 -12.59 142.71 60.59
CA GLN A 379 -13.09 143.96 59.98
C GLN A 379 -14.11 144.70 60.88
N ARG A 380 -14.84 143.97 61.73
CA ARG A 380 -15.78 144.56 62.70
C ARG A 380 -15.05 145.18 63.90
N ARG A 381 -13.86 144.68 64.26
CA ARG A 381 -13.04 145.18 65.38
C ARG A 381 -12.35 146.51 65.07
N GLU A 382 -11.85 146.69 63.84
CA GLU A 382 -11.18 147.95 63.45
C GLU A 382 -12.14 149.15 63.49
N ARG A 383 -13.37 149.01 62.97
CA ARG A 383 -14.36 150.10 62.97
C ARG A 383 -14.67 150.65 64.38
N LEU A 384 -14.68 149.77 65.39
CA LEU A 384 -14.92 150.14 66.79
C LEU A 384 -13.73 150.87 67.44
N LEU A 385 -12.51 150.61 66.96
CA LEU A 385 -11.32 151.31 67.44
C LEU A 385 -11.25 152.73 66.86
N THR A 386 -11.56 152.92 65.57
CA THR A 386 -11.45 154.24 64.91
C THR A 386 -12.40 155.28 65.53
N SER A 387 -13.67 154.91 65.79
CA SER A 387 -14.63 155.85 66.40
C SER A 387 -14.22 156.30 67.81
N GLY A 388 -13.55 155.43 68.58
CA GLY A 388 -13.10 155.74 69.93
C GLY A 388 -11.98 156.78 70.01
N TYR A 389 -11.19 156.98 68.94
CA TYR A 389 -10.17 158.03 68.88
C TYR A 389 -10.76 159.41 68.54
N GLU A 390 -11.77 159.47 67.67
CA GLU A 390 -12.39 160.73 67.24
C GLU A 390 -13.15 161.43 68.38
N ASP A 391 -13.83 160.67 69.24
CA ASP A 391 -14.57 161.25 70.36
C ASP A 391 -13.66 161.72 71.50
N ARG A 392 -12.51 161.06 71.69
CA ARG A 392 -11.53 161.44 72.72
C ARG A 392 -10.85 162.76 72.40
N ALA A 393 -10.51 162.99 71.13
CA ALA A 393 -9.93 164.26 70.66
C ALA A 393 -10.86 165.48 70.88
N LYS A 394 -12.19 165.28 70.82
CA LYS A 394 -13.18 166.36 71.05
C LYS A 394 -13.25 166.78 72.53
N ILE A 395 -13.13 165.82 73.45
CA ILE A 395 -13.24 166.04 74.90
C ILE A 395 -12.04 166.84 75.43
N ASP A 396 -10.82 166.49 75.00
CA ASP A 396 -9.60 167.15 75.50
C ASP A 396 -9.48 168.60 75.00
N SER A 397 -9.98 168.90 73.79
CA SER A 397 -10.08 170.26 73.25
C SER A 397 -10.96 171.18 74.12
N GLN A 398 -12.11 170.68 74.59
CA GLN A 398 -13.02 171.44 75.45
C GLN A 398 -12.44 171.70 76.84
N ARG A 399 -11.77 170.72 77.44
CA ARG A 399 -11.14 170.84 78.77
C ARG A 399 -10.05 171.92 78.82
N TYR A 400 -9.26 172.07 77.76
CA TYR A 400 -8.20 173.08 77.70
C TYR A 400 -8.75 174.52 77.66
N ALA A 401 -9.90 174.72 76.99
CA ALA A 401 -10.54 176.04 76.90
C ALA A 401 -11.09 176.52 78.26
N ASP A 402 -11.66 175.62 79.05
CA ASP A 402 -12.22 175.97 80.36
C ASP A 402 -11.14 176.21 81.44
N GLN A 403 -9.98 175.53 81.36
CA GLN A 403 -8.86 175.78 82.27
C GLN A 403 -8.30 177.20 82.16
N MET A 404 -8.22 177.76 80.94
CA MET A 404 -7.69 179.12 80.74
C MET A 404 -8.57 180.20 81.38
N ARG A 405 -9.91 180.02 81.38
CA ARG A 405 -10.86 180.95 82.05
C ARG A 405 -10.74 180.94 83.57
N LEU A 406 -10.41 179.79 84.16
CA LEU A 406 -10.23 179.65 85.61
C LEU A 406 -8.96 180.36 86.09
N PHE A 407 -7.89 180.39 85.28
CA PHE A 407 -6.61 180.97 85.66
C PHE A 407 -6.64 182.51 85.76
N GLU A 408 -7.40 183.19 84.89
CA GLU A 408 -7.53 184.65 84.93
C GLU A 408 -8.34 185.13 86.14
N SER A 409 -9.35 184.37 86.60
CA SER A 409 -10.18 184.77 87.75
C SER A 409 -9.41 184.73 89.08
N GLN A 410 -8.50 183.76 89.26
CA GLN A 410 -7.71 183.64 90.50
C GLN A 410 -6.69 184.78 90.67
N LYS A 411 -6.15 185.34 89.58
CA LYS A 411 -5.13 186.38 89.65
C LYS A 411 -5.64 187.69 90.28
N ASN A 412 -6.94 187.99 90.13
CA ASN A 412 -7.56 189.20 90.70
C ASN A 412 -7.83 189.12 92.21
N ILE A 413 -7.85 187.93 92.82
CA ILE A 413 -8.22 187.77 94.23
C ILE A 413 -7.00 187.91 95.17
N MET A 414 -5.79 187.67 94.67
CA MET A 414 -4.61 187.44 95.52
C MET A 414 -3.87 188.71 95.99
N GLN A 415 -4.24 189.91 95.53
CA GLN A 415 -3.53 191.17 95.87
C GLN A 415 -4.15 192.01 97.01
N MET A 416 -5.31 191.65 97.57
CA MET A 416 -6.09 192.58 98.41
C MET A 416 -5.95 192.47 99.93
N ASN A 417 -5.09 191.62 100.50
CA ASN A 417 -4.95 191.57 101.97
C ASN A 417 -3.55 191.23 102.50
N SER A 418 -2.77 192.27 102.78
CA SER A 418 -1.61 192.22 103.69
C SER A 418 -1.51 193.45 104.61
N GLN A 419 -2.39 193.46 105.63
CA GLN A 419 -2.24 194.13 106.94
C GLN A 419 -2.54 195.65 107.04
N PRO A 420 -2.86 196.23 108.25
CA PRO A 420 -2.67 195.67 109.61
C PRO A 420 -3.86 195.72 110.61
N ARG A 421 -3.63 195.08 111.77
CA ARG A 421 -4.43 194.98 113.04
C ARG A 421 -4.68 196.39 113.67
N PRO A 422 -5.64 196.64 114.62
CA PRO A 422 -5.95 195.81 115.81
C PRO A 422 -7.42 195.88 116.37
N VAL A 423 -7.58 195.63 117.69
CA VAL A 423 -8.80 195.34 118.48
C VAL A 423 -9.68 196.56 118.84
N GLN A 424 -11.02 196.38 118.82
CA GLN A 424 -12.03 196.79 119.85
C GLN A 424 -13.46 196.41 119.33
N THR A 425 -14.17 195.36 119.81
CA THR A 425 -15.03 195.20 121.03
C THR A 425 -16.32 196.06 121.07
N PRO A 426 -17.51 195.59 121.53
CA PRO A 426 -17.94 194.25 122.01
C PRO A 426 -19.22 193.66 121.32
N ARG A 427 -19.61 192.38 121.58
CA ARG A 427 -20.80 191.71 120.97
C ARG A 427 -21.34 190.47 121.74
N PRO A 428 -22.67 190.25 121.81
CA PRO A 428 -23.33 188.96 122.16
C PRO A 428 -24.02 188.32 120.90
N VAL A 429 -24.84 187.25 120.87
CA VAL A 429 -25.57 186.41 121.88
C VAL A 429 -25.48 184.89 121.49
N GLN A 430 -26.11 184.01 122.27
CA GLN A 430 -26.29 182.53 122.14
C GLN A 430 -27.41 182.09 121.15
N ALA A 431 -27.62 180.80 120.77
CA ALA A 431 -26.80 179.57 120.63
C ALA A 431 -27.66 178.38 120.10
N LEU A 432 -27.03 177.25 119.66
CA LEU A 432 -27.59 175.88 119.50
C LEU A 432 -28.66 175.67 118.37
N THR A 433 -28.88 174.48 117.75
CA THR A 433 -28.34 173.09 117.87
C THR A 433 -28.60 172.30 116.56
N ASP A 434 -27.80 171.26 116.31
CA ASP A 434 -28.06 169.90 115.75
C ASP A 434 -29.10 169.68 114.62
N GLY A 435 -28.98 168.72 113.69
CA GLY A 435 -28.19 167.48 113.56
C GLY A 435 -29.01 166.55 112.63
N SER A 436 -28.56 165.40 112.11
CA SER A 436 -27.31 164.65 112.28
C SER A 436 -27.30 163.46 111.27
N GLU A 437 -26.12 163.12 110.71
CA GLU A 437 -25.56 161.73 110.65
C GLU A 437 -26.21 160.66 109.73
N LEU A 438 -25.52 159.71 109.07
CA LEU A 438 -24.10 159.32 108.77
C LEU A 438 -24.14 158.57 107.39
N ASP A 439 -23.09 158.40 106.58
CA ASP A 439 -21.64 158.71 106.62
C ASP A 439 -21.21 159.44 105.32
#